data_AF-A0A5K1AR20-F1
#
_entry.id   AF-A0A5K1AR20-F1
#
_cell.length_a   1.000
_cell.length_b   1.000
_cell.length_c   1.000
_cell.angle_alpha   90.00
_cell.angle_beta   90.00
_cell.angle_gamma   90.00
#
_symmetry.space_group_name_H-M   'P 1'
#
loop_
_entity.id
_entity.type
_entity.pdbx_description
1 polymer ?
#
loop_
_entity_poly.entity_id
_entity_poly.type
_entity_poly.pdbx_seq_one_letter_code
_entity_poly.pdbx_strand_id
1 'polypeptide(L)'
;VYIQYDLKKSNAELALDYGFIETNSDRDVYTLTLEIPESDPFYEDKLDIAELNGLGTVAYFDVVLGRSLPELMLPYLRLLALGGSDAFLLEALFRDSIWDHLQLPVSRSNEEFMCE
;
A
#
# COMPACT_ATOMS: atom_id res chain seq x y z
N VAL A 1 -21.96 -33.63 -7.57
CA VAL A 1 -22.50 -32.27 -7.35
C VAL A 1 -21.41 -31.49 -6.63
N TYR A 2 -21.00 -30.34 -7.17
CA TYR A 2 -19.95 -29.48 -6.61
C TYR A 2 -20.54 -28.14 -6.17
N ILE A 3 -19.83 -27.38 -5.33
CA ILE A 3 -20.19 -26.03 -4.88
C ILE A 3 -19.00 -25.08 -5.03
N GLN A 4 -19.26 -23.78 -5.12
CA GLN A 4 -18.23 -22.74 -5.07
C GLN A 4 -17.81 -22.48 -3.63
N TYR A 5 -16.52 -22.61 -3.31
CA TYR A 5 -16.03 -22.51 -1.93
C TYR A 5 -15.96 -21.05 -1.48
N ASP A 6 -15.22 -20.23 -2.23
CA ASP A 6 -15.15 -18.78 -2.02
C ASP A 6 -14.65 -18.12 -3.31
N LEU A 7 -15.30 -17.04 -3.75
CA LEU A 7 -14.89 -16.26 -4.93
C LEU A 7 -13.80 -15.22 -4.62
N LYS A 8 -13.59 -14.88 -3.34
CA LYS A 8 -12.63 -13.86 -2.91
C LYS A 8 -11.27 -14.43 -2.55
N LYS A 9 -11.17 -15.73 -2.27
CA LYS A 9 -9.90 -16.37 -1.91
C LYS A 9 -8.93 -16.41 -3.09
N SER A 10 -7.70 -16.02 -2.81
CA SER A 10 -6.53 -16.23 -3.67
C SER A 10 -6.14 -17.70 -3.75
N ASN A 11 -5.32 -18.05 -4.75
CA ASN A 11 -4.73 -19.37 -4.88
C ASN A 11 -3.83 -19.72 -3.69
N ALA A 12 -3.19 -18.73 -3.05
CA ALA A 12 -2.41 -18.95 -1.83
C ALA A 12 -3.30 -19.43 -0.67
N GLU A 13 -4.46 -18.80 -0.47
CA GLU A 13 -5.42 -19.20 0.57
C GLU A 13 -6.09 -20.54 0.24
N LEU A 14 -6.43 -20.80 -1.02
CA LEU A 14 -6.98 -22.09 -1.43
C LEU A 14 -5.98 -23.25 -1.22
N ALA A 15 -4.71 -23.01 -1.54
CA ALA A 15 -3.65 -24.00 -1.33
C ALA A 15 -3.48 -24.33 0.15
N LEU A 16 -3.50 -23.31 1.01
CA LEU A 16 -3.33 -23.46 2.44
C LEU A 16 -4.54 -24.15 3.10
N ASP A 17 -5.75 -23.70 2.78
CA ASP A 17 -6.96 -24.13 3.46
C ASP A 17 -7.50 -25.47 2.95
N TYR A 18 -7.31 -25.76 1.66
CA TYR A 18 -7.94 -26.90 0.99
C TYR A 18 -6.97 -27.81 0.22
N GLY A 19 -5.70 -27.43 0.08
CA GLY A 19 -4.69 -28.26 -0.60
C GLY A 19 -4.81 -28.30 -2.13
N PHE A 20 -5.46 -27.31 -2.74
CA PHE A 20 -5.53 -27.17 -4.19
C PHE A 20 -5.49 -25.69 -4.63
N ILE A 21 -5.23 -25.46 -5.92
CA ILE A 21 -5.33 -24.14 -6.57
C ILE A 21 -6.21 -24.22 -7.81
N GLU A 22 -6.68 -23.07 -8.28
CA GLU A 22 -7.34 -22.94 -9.57
C GLU A 22 -6.35 -22.45 -10.64
N THR A 23 -6.59 -22.81 -11.90
CA THR A 23 -5.78 -22.35 -13.05
C THR A 23 -6.07 -20.91 -13.47
N ASN A 24 -7.07 -20.26 -12.87
CA ASN A 24 -7.43 -18.88 -13.17
C ASN A 24 -6.43 -17.92 -12.52
N SER A 25 -5.74 -17.12 -13.35
CA SER A 25 -4.78 -16.12 -12.90
C SER A 25 -5.40 -14.97 -12.10
N ASP A 26 -6.72 -14.75 -12.16
CA ASP A 26 -7.41 -13.76 -11.33
C ASP A 26 -7.30 -14.03 -9.81
N ARG A 27 -6.88 -15.24 -9.43
CA ARG A 27 -6.64 -15.63 -8.03
C ARG A 27 -5.16 -15.63 -7.66
N ASP A 28 -4.28 -15.30 -8.58
CA ASP A 28 -2.86 -15.16 -8.29
C ASP A 28 -2.64 -13.80 -7.64
N VAL A 29 -2.58 -13.80 -6.30
CA VAL A 29 -2.46 -12.61 -5.46
C VAL A 29 -1.17 -12.68 -4.66
N TYR A 30 -0.50 -11.55 -4.55
CA TYR A 30 0.64 -11.35 -3.65
C TYR A 30 0.38 -10.17 -2.74
N THR A 31 0.39 -10.39 -1.43
CA THR A 31 0.19 -9.33 -0.44
C THR A 31 1.53 -8.67 -0.10
N LEU A 32 1.61 -7.36 -0.33
CA LEU A 32 2.71 -6.52 0.14
C LEU A 32 2.37 -5.94 1.52
N THR A 33 3.31 -6.06 2.45
CA THR A 33 3.21 -5.45 3.78
C THR A 33 4.14 -4.25 3.83
N LEU A 34 3.58 -3.07 4.09
CA LEU A 34 4.30 -1.81 4.18
C LEU A 34 4.11 -1.21 5.57
N GLU A 35 5.19 -0.71 6.16
CA GLU A 35 5.20 -0.21 7.53
C GLU A 35 5.90 1.14 7.63
N ILE A 36 5.33 2.09 8.37
CA ILE A 36 6.01 3.32 8.77
C ILE A 36 6.93 2.97 9.93
N PRO A 37 8.26 3.01 9.76
CA PRO A 37 9.17 2.57 10.82
C PRO A 37 9.18 3.59 11.97
N GLU A 38 9.12 3.12 13.22
CA GLU A 38 9.23 3.98 14.42
C GLU A 38 10.55 4.76 14.50
N SER A 39 11.57 4.33 13.76
CA SER A 39 12.85 5.04 13.63
C SER A 39 12.81 6.23 12.66
N ASP A 40 11.71 6.42 11.93
CA ASP A 40 11.53 7.56 11.03
C ASP A 40 11.46 8.86 11.85
N PRO A 41 12.30 9.88 11.54
CA PRO A 41 12.24 11.17 12.25
C PRO A 41 10.88 11.87 12.13
N PHE A 42 10.07 11.51 11.13
CA PHE A 42 8.74 12.05 10.88
C PHE A 42 7.61 11.04 11.18
N TYR A 43 7.88 10.04 12.02
CA TYR A 43 6.96 8.94 12.32
C TYR A 43 5.54 9.41 12.67
N GLU A 44 5.40 10.30 13.66
CA GLU A 44 4.09 10.77 14.15
C GLU A 44 3.30 11.51 13.06
N ASP A 45 3.96 12.38 12.30
CA ASP A 45 3.30 13.15 11.24
C ASP A 45 2.81 12.23 10.11
N LYS A 46 3.63 11.25 9.72
CA LYS A 46 3.27 10.25 8.71
C LYS A 46 2.15 9.34 9.20
N LEU A 47 2.20 8.89 10.45
CA LEU A 47 1.17 8.05 11.05
C LEU A 47 -0.18 8.76 11.05
N ASP A 48 -0.23 10.02 11.51
CA ASP A 48 -1.48 10.78 11.51
C ASP A 48 -2.02 10.91 10.06
N ILE A 49 -1.15 11.02 9.03
CA ILE A 49 -1.61 11.15 7.62
C ILE A 49 -2.21 9.83 7.14
N ALA A 50 -1.55 8.72 7.46
CA ALA A 50 -2.05 7.39 7.15
C ALA A 50 -3.42 7.15 7.81
N GLU A 51 -3.57 7.49 9.09
CA GLU A 51 -4.81 7.30 9.85
C GLU A 51 -5.98 8.15 9.32
N LEU A 52 -5.73 9.41 8.97
CA LEU A 52 -6.74 10.28 8.33
C LEU A 52 -7.24 9.71 6.99
N ASN A 53 -6.46 8.85 6.34
CA ASN A 53 -6.79 8.21 5.07
C ASN A 53 -7.18 6.73 5.21
N GLY A 54 -7.46 6.28 6.44
CA GLY A 54 -7.97 4.94 6.72
C GLY A 54 -6.92 3.82 6.71
N LEU A 55 -5.65 4.17 6.78
CA LEU A 55 -4.51 3.26 6.91
C LEU A 55 -3.95 3.33 8.35
N GLY A 56 -3.12 2.38 8.75
CA GLY A 56 -2.42 2.41 10.03
C GLY A 56 -0.90 2.46 9.84
N THR A 57 -0.15 2.22 10.90
CA THR A 57 1.32 2.06 10.85
C THR A 57 1.74 0.94 9.90
N VAL A 58 0.96 -0.15 9.88
CA VAL A 58 1.17 -1.31 9.00
C VAL A 58 -0.02 -1.40 8.05
N ALA A 59 0.26 -1.46 6.75
CA ALA A 59 -0.73 -1.59 5.69
C ALA A 59 -0.44 -2.82 4.83
N TYR A 60 -1.51 -3.52 4.44
CA TYR A 60 -1.47 -4.71 3.61
C TYR A 60 -2.13 -4.42 2.26
N PHE A 61 -1.41 -4.69 1.17
CA PHE A 61 -1.87 -4.42 -0.18
C PHE A 61 -1.83 -5.69 -1.03
N ASP A 62 -3.01 -6.15 -1.43
CA ASP A 62 -3.15 -7.31 -2.30
C ASP A 62 -2.94 -6.93 -3.77
N VAL A 63 -1.84 -7.39 -4.35
CA VAL A 63 -1.53 -7.21 -5.77
C VAL A 63 -1.98 -8.44 -6.55
N VAL A 64 -2.99 -8.26 -7.41
CA VAL A 64 -3.55 -9.33 -8.23
C VAL A 64 -2.89 -9.32 -9.62
N LEU A 65 -2.45 -10.48 -10.09
CA LEU A 65 -1.83 -10.62 -11.40
C LEU A 65 -2.74 -10.10 -12.53
N GLY A 66 -2.21 -9.20 -13.36
CA GLY A 66 -2.93 -8.63 -14.50
C GLY A 66 -3.94 -7.52 -14.15
N ARG A 67 -4.04 -7.10 -12.89
CA ARG A 67 -4.86 -5.96 -12.45
C ARG A 67 -4.01 -4.73 -12.13
N SER A 68 -4.65 -3.58 -12.04
CA SER A 68 -4.03 -2.35 -11.54
C SER A 68 -3.65 -2.51 -10.07
N LEU A 69 -2.62 -1.78 -9.64
CA LEU A 69 -2.22 -1.72 -8.24
C LEU A 69 -3.35 -1.14 -7.37
N PRO A 70 -3.44 -1.53 -6.08
CA PRO A 70 -4.40 -0.93 -5.16
C PRO A 70 -4.22 0.59 -5.07
N GLU A 71 -5.33 1.34 -5.07
CA GLU A 71 -5.34 2.80 -5.20
C GLU A 71 -4.52 3.51 -4.11
N LEU A 72 -4.53 2.96 -2.90
CA LEU A 72 -3.84 3.55 -1.75
C LEU A 72 -2.36 3.12 -1.64
N MET A 73 -1.91 2.15 -2.44
CA MET A 73 -0.56 1.58 -2.34
C MET A 73 0.51 2.60 -2.72
N LEU A 74 0.35 3.28 -3.85
CA LEU A 74 1.34 4.27 -4.31
C LEU A 74 1.40 5.52 -3.40
N PRO A 75 0.28 6.15 -2.99
CA PRO A 75 0.32 7.23 -2.02
C PRO A 75 0.99 6.85 -0.70
N TYR A 76 0.74 5.63 -0.21
CA TYR A 76 1.36 5.15 1.02
C TYR A 76 2.87 4.93 0.87
N LEU A 77 3.31 4.34 -0.24
CA LEU A 77 4.74 4.23 -0.54
C LEU A 77 5.42 5.60 -0.66
N ARG A 78 4.75 6.61 -1.25
CA ARG A 78 5.29 7.98 -1.35
C ARG A 78 5.44 8.62 0.01
N LEU A 79 4.49 8.37 0.90
CA LEU A 79 4.52 8.81 2.30
C LEU A 79 5.69 8.16 3.06
N LEU A 80 5.95 6.87 2.84
CA LEU A 80 7.12 6.18 3.41
C LEU A 80 8.42 6.78 2.92
N ALA A 81 8.53 7.00 1.60
CA ALA A 81 9.69 7.61 0.95
C ALA A 81 9.86 9.11 1.25
N LEU A 82 8.90 9.73 1.94
CA LEU A 82 8.91 11.18 2.17
C LEU A 82 9.99 11.55 3.18
N GLY A 83 10.82 12.53 2.84
CA GLY A 83 11.89 12.99 3.71
C GLY A 83 12.76 14.04 3.01
N GLY A 84 13.77 14.54 3.71
CA GLY A 84 14.74 15.47 3.14
C GLY A 84 14.08 16.70 2.51
N SER A 85 14.19 16.85 1.19
CA SER A 85 13.65 17.98 0.42
C SER A 85 12.12 18.05 0.40
N ASP A 86 11.43 16.93 0.60
CA ASP A 86 9.98 16.83 0.46
C ASP A 86 9.26 16.87 1.82
N ALA A 87 10.02 16.91 2.92
CA ALA A 87 9.48 16.91 4.28
C ALA A 87 8.59 18.12 4.60
N PHE A 88 8.70 19.22 3.85
CA PHE A 88 7.82 20.39 4.02
C PHE A 88 6.34 20.07 3.79
N LEU A 89 6.03 18.99 3.06
CA LEU A 89 4.65 18.54 2.86
C LEU A 89 4.01 17.98 4.13
N LEU A 90 4.80 17.65 5.16
CA LEU A 90 4.30 17.17 6.45
C LEU A 90 3.87 18.32 7.38
N GLU A 91 4.16 19.56 7.01
CA GLU A 91 3.78 20.74 7.79
C GLU A 91 2.25 20.88 7.86
N ALA A 92 1.75 21.44 8.96
CA ALA A 92 0.32 21.59 9.23
C ALA A 92 -0.45 22.35 8.12
N LEU A 93 0.24 23.18 7.33
CA LEU A 93 -0.34 23.90 6.18
C LEU A 93 -0.89 22.95 5.11
N PHE A 94 -0.26 21.79 4.92
CA PHE A 94 -0.62 20.82 3.89
C PHE A 94 -1.46 19.67 4.43
N ARG A 95 -1.81 19.68 5.72
CA ARG A 95 -2.50 18.55 6.39
C ARG A 95 -3.75 18.09 5.66
N ASP A 96 -4.54 19.03 5.17
CA ASP A 96 -5.81 18.76 4.49
C ASP A 96 -5.64 18.37 3.01
N SER A 97 -4.47 18.61 2.40
CA SER A 97 -4.23 18.40 0.96
C SER A 97 -3.07 17.45 0.65
N ILE A 98 -2.32 16.99 1.65
CA ILE A 98 -1.14 16.16 1.44
C ILE A 98 -1.48 14.86 0.74
N TRP A 99 -2.63 14.26 1.05
CA TRP A 99 -3.04 13.02 0.41
C TRP A 99 -3.26 13.20 -1.10
N ASP A 100 -3.86 14.31 -1.51
CA ASP A 100 -4.02 14.65 -2.93
C ASP A 100 -2.67 14.86 -3.61
N HIS A 101 -1.69 15.41 -2.91
CA HIS A 101 -0.31 15.51 -3.41
C HIS A 101 0.34 14.14 -3.56
N LEU A 102 0.10 13.21 -2.62
CA LEU A 102 0.62 11.84 -2.66
C LEU A 102 -0.06 10.97 -3.74
N GLN A 103 -1.25 11.33 -4.21
CA GLN A 103 -1.86 10.67 -5.38
C GLN A 103 -1.08 10.96 -6.67
N LEU A 104 -0.35 12.06 -6.71
CA LEU A 104 0.54 12.43 -7.80
C LEU A 104 2.01 12.17 -7.44
N PRO A 105 2.91 12.09 -8.44
CA PRO A 105 4.33 11.99 -8.16
C PRO A 105 4.84 13.21 -7.37
N VAL A 106 5.48 12.99 -6.22
CA VAL A 106 5.94 14.07 -5.32
C VAL A 106 7.19 14.74 -5.86
N SER A 107 8.25 13.95 -6.04
CA SER A 107 9.54 14.40 -6.57
C SER A 107 10.23 13.22 -7.25
N ARG A 108 11.18 13.51 -8.14
CA ARG A 108 11.95 12.45 -8.79
C ARG A 108 12.69 11.58 -7.78
N SER A 109 13.29 12.19 -6.75
CA SER A 109 14.03 11.45 -5.72
C SER A 109 13.13 10.57 -4.87
N ASN A 110 11.91 11.02 -4.56
CA ASN A 110 10.91 10.21 -3.84
C ASN A 110 10.47 8.98 -4.68
N GLU A 111 10.16 9.18 -5.97
CA GLU A 111 9.76 8.07 -6.84
C GLU A 111 10.92 7.10 -7.09
N GLU A 112 12.16 7.59 -7.29
CA GLU A 112 13.35 6.74 -7.43
C GLU A 112 13.58 5.90 -6.17
N PHE A 113 13.49 6.51 -4.98
CA PHE A 113 13.67 5.79 -3.72
C PHE A 113 12.61 4.69 -3.49
N MET A 114 11.37 4.91 -3.92
CA MET A 114 10.34 3.87 -3.86
C MET A 114 10.58 2.71 -4.84
N CYS A 115 11.13 3.02 -6.02
CA CYS A 115 11.29 2.04 -7.10
C CYS A 115 12.54 1.17 -6.96
N GLU A 116 13.53 1.60 -6.18
CA GLU A 116 14.77 0.85 -5.87
C GLU A 116 14.54 -0.27 -4.85
#